data_AF-A0A9X1RX24-F1
#
_entry.id   AF-A0A9X1RX24-F1
#
_cell.length_a   1.000
_cell.length_b   1.000
_cell.length_c   1.000
_cell.angle_alpha   90.00
_cell.angle_beta   90.00
_cell.angle_gamma   90.00
#
_symmetry.space_group_name_H-M   'P 1'
#
loop_
_entity.id
_entity.type
_entity.pdbx_description
1 polymer ?
#
loop_
_entity_poly.entity_id
_entity_poly.type
_entity_poly.pdbx_seq_one_letter_code
_entity_poly.pdbx_strand_id
1 'polypeptide(L)'
;MSKRAFKKYIKSLEKEDLEEQILDLYNRFDDVKVFYNFVFNPNEEKLVKEAKFKISKEYFPPNNRRPKKRRSVAHKLIKHFLKLEMEPHSLADVMFYNIEIAQTFSNDKENLTEAFEKSMLKSYEQAAEYIISNGISADFGSRVNKIAEEAEAQKWTNAYQFDRVRDRFL
;
A
#
# COMPACT_ATOMS: atom_id res chain seq x y z
N MET A 1 6.58 -5.49 31.28
CA MET A 1 6.23 -6.94 31.31
C MET A 1 6.66 -7.57 29.98
N SER A 2 7.26 -8.77 29.96
CA SER A 2 7.69 -9.44 28.72
C SER A 2 6.53 -10.19 28.04
N LYS A 3 6.64 -10.55 26.75
CA LYS A 3 5.63 -11.36 26.03
C LYS A 3 5.31 -12.67 26.76
N ARG A 4 6.31 -13.31 27.36
CA ARG A 4 6.15 -14.53 28.16
C ARG A 4 5.34 -14.27 29.44
N ALA A 5 5.65 -13.18 30.16
CA ALA A 5 4.93 -12.81 31.37
C ALA A 5 3.48 -12.39 31.07
N PHE A 6 3.26 -11.66 29.97
CA PHE A 6 1.92 -11.29 29.51
C PHE A 6 1.09 -12.52 29.15
N LYS A 7 1.67 -13.49 28.43
CA LYS A 7 0.98 -14.76 28.13
C LYS A 7 0.61 -15.54 29.40
N LYS A 8 1.44 -15.50 30.45
CA LYS A 8 1.12 -16.13 31.74
C LYS A 8 -0.04 -15.41 32.43
N TYR A 9 -0.03 -14.08 32.42
CA TYR A 9 -1.10 -13.25 32.97
C TYR A 9 -2.44 -13.48 32.29
N ILE A 10 -2.49 -13.46 30.95
CA ILE A 10 -3.73 -13.72 30.20
C ILE A 10 -4.28 -15.12 30.50
N LYS A 11 -3.41 -16.12 30.64
CA LYS A 11 -3.81 -17.49 30.99
C LYS A 11 -4.34 -17.65 32.41
N SER A 12 -4.09 -16.70 33.31
CA SER A 12 -4.60 -16.73 34.68
C SER A 12 -5.90 -15.97 34.86
N LEU A 13 -6.39 -15.28 33.83
CA LEU A 13 -7.67 -14.57 33.90
C LEU A 13 -8.84 -15.55 33.69
N GLU A 14 -9.92 -15.32 34.42
CA GLU A 14 -11.21 -15.94 34.12
C GLU A 14 -11.79 -15.33 32.84
N LYS A 15 -12.82 -15.99 32.29
CA LYS A 15 -13.41 -15.58 31.01
C LYS A 15 -13.96 -14.17 31.06
N GLU A 16 -14.70 -13.83 32.12
CA GLU A 16 -15.33 -12.51 32.30
C GLU A 16 -14.29 -11.39 32.36
N ASP A 17 -13.21 -11.57 33.13
CA ASP A 17 -12.13 -10.59 33.24
C ASP A 17 -11.42 -10.37 31.89
N LEU A 18 -11.26 -11.44 31.11
CA LEU A 18 -10.68 -11.37 29.77
C LEU A 18 -11.59 -10.60 28.80
N GLU A 19 -12.90 -10.82 28.86
CA GLU A 19 -13.89 -10.10 28.05
C GLU A 19 -13.88 -8.60 28.39
N GLU A 20 -13.89 -8.24 29.67
CA GLU A 20 -13.79 -6.83 30.10
C GLU A 20 -12.49 -6.18 29.63
N GLN A 21 -11.36 -6.90 29.73
CA GLN A 21 -10.08 -6.40 29.26
C GLN A 21 -10.07 -6.17 27.74
N ILE A 22 -10.66 -7.07 26.94
CA ILE A 22 -10.77 -6.88 25.48
C ILE A 22 -11.66 -5.68 25.15
N LEU A 23 -12.77 -5.50 25.86
CA LEU A 23 -13.66 -4.35 25.68
C LEU A 23 -12.97 -3.02 26.06
N ASP A 24 -12.19 -2.99 27.14
CA ASP A 24 -11.38 -1.82 27.48
C ASP A 24 -10.36 -1.50 26.37
N LEU A 25 -9.68 -2.50 25.81
CA LEU A 25 -8.77 -2.30 24.68
C LEU A 25 -9.51 -1.73 23.45
N TYR A 26 -10.69 -2.27 23.13
CA TYR A 26 -11.51 -1.80 22.01
C TYR A 26 -12.00 -0.36 22.19
N ASN A 27 -12.37 0.02 23.41
CA ASN A 27 -12.86 1.36 23.72
C ASN A 27 -11.74 2.40 23.84
N ARG A 28 -10.56 1.98 24.30
CA ARG A 28 -9.44 2.87 24.59
C ARG A 28 -8.55 3.14 23.36
N PHE A 29 -8.41 2.17 22.46
CA PHE A 29 -7.46 2.26 21.35
C PHE A 29 -8.16 2.20 19.99
N ASP A 30 -8.11 3.30 19.24
CA ASP A 30 -8.70 3.38 17.90
C ASP A 30 -8.18 2.30 16.95
N ASP A 31 -6.89 1.95 17.01
CA ASP A 31 -6.30 0.89 16.17
C ASP A 31 -6.95 -0.48 16.43
N VAL A 32 -7.31 -0.79 17.68
CA VAL A 32 -7.99 -2.05 18.04
C VAL A 32 -9.41 -2.04 17.47
N LYS A 33 -10.10 -0.90 17.60
CA LYS A 33 -11.44 -0.71 17.03
C LYS A 33 -11.44 -0.85 15.51
N VAL A 34 -10.47 -0.22 14.82
CA VAL A 34 -10.32 -0.31 13.37
C VAL A 34 -10.03 -1.75 12.95
N PHE A 35 -9.14 -2.45 13.66
CA PHE A 35 -8.85 -3.86 13.39
C PHE A 35 -10.11 -4.72 13.48
N TYR A 36 -10.85 -4.68 14.58
CA TYR A 36 -12.07 -5.48 14.71
C TYR A 36 -13.15 -5.10 13.69
N ASN A 37 -13.35 -3.81 13.43
CA ASN A 37 -14.29 -3.36 12.40
C ASN A 37 -13.90 -3.90 11.02
N PHE A 38 -12.61 -3.93 10.71
CA PHE A 38 -12.12 -4.50 9.46
C PHE A 38 -12.32 -6.02 9.42
N VAL A 39 -11.97 -6.76 10.47
CA VAL A 39 -12.14 -8.22 10.51
C VAL A 39 -13.61 -8.64 10.33
N PHE A 40 -14.55 -7.92 10.95
CA PHE A 40 -15.98 -8.26 10.86
C PHE A 40 -16.70 -7.65 9.66
N ASN A 41 -16.23 -6.52 9.14
CA ASN A 41 -16.82 -5.83 8.00
C ASN A 41 -15.73 -5.10 7.17
N PRO A 42 -14.91 -5.84 6.42
CA PRO A 42 -13.68 -5.30 5.83
C PRO A 42 -13.96 -4.23 4.77
N ASN A 43 -15.05 -4.38 4.01
CA ASN A 43 -15.45 -3.49 2.91
C ASN A 43 -14.24 -2.99 2.09
N GLU A 44 -13.38 -3.92 1.70
CA GLU A 44 -12.08 -3.60 1.12
C GLU A 44 -12.21 -2.79 -0.17
N GLU A 45 -13.22 -3.09 -0.98
CA GLU A 45 -13.50 -2.36 -2.21
C GLU A 45 -13.67 -0.85 -1.95
N LYS A 46 -14.40 -0.49 -0.89
CA LYS A 46 -14.54 0.92 -0.47
C LYS A 46 -13.21 1.50 -0.01
N LEU A 47 -12.44 0.75 0.78
CA LEU A 47 -11.14 1.20 1.29
C LEU A 47 -10.13 1.43 0.15
N VAL A 48 -10.10 0.53 -0.84
CA VAL A 48 -9.29 0.66 -2.06
C VAL A 48 -9.72 1.91 -2.83
N LYS A 49 -11.02 2.10 -3.08
CA LYS A 49 -11.55 3.31 -3.76
C LYS A 49 -11.14 4.59 -3.05
N GLU A 50 -11.30 4.65 -1.73
CA GLU A 50 -10.91 5.80 -0.93
C GLU A 50 -9.39 6.05 -0.94
N ALA A 51 -8.59 4.99 -0.88
CA ALA A 51 -7.13 5.07 -0.95
C ALA A 51 -6.68 5.61 -2.30
N LYS A 52 -7.17 5.04 -3.40
CA LYS A 52 -6.90 5.51 -4.77
C LYS A 52 -7.29 6.97 -4.96
N PHE A 53 -8.43 7.39 -4.41
CA PHE A 53 -8.86 8.79 -4.45
C PHE A 53 -7.95 9.71 -3.62
N LYS A 54 -7.50 9.27 -2.44
CA LYS A 54 -6.55 10.05 -1.62
C LYS A 54 -5.20 10.20 -2.31
N ILE A 55 -4.70 9.14 -2.95
CA ILE A 55 -3.44 9.13 -3.68
C ILE A 55 -3.54 10.00 -4.94
N SER A 56 -4.61 9.88 -5.72
CA SER A 56 -4.76 10.67 -6.96
C SER A 56 -4.71 12.17 -6.70
N LYS A 57 -5.31 12.64 -5.61
CA LYS A 57 -5.29 14.06 -5.21
C LYS A 57 -3.89 14.60 -4.91
N GLU A 58 -2.88 13.75 -4.69
CA GLU A 58 -1.50 14.22 -4.56
C GLU A 58 -0.91 14.68 -5.89
N TYR A 59 -1.37 14.10 -6.99
CA TYR A 59 -0.92 14.36 -8.35
C TYR A 59 -1.89 15.24 -9.14
N PHE A 60 -3.19 15.04 -8.93
CA PHE A 60 -4.30 15.72 -9.60
C PHE A 60 -5.30 16.26 -8.57
N PRO A 61 -4.93 17.30 -7.79
CA PRO A 61 -5.81 17.86 -6.79
C PRO A 61 -7.00 18.62 -7.44
N PRO A 62 -8.17 18.65 -6.78
CA PRO A 62 -9.32 19.42 -7.28
C PRO A 62 -9.06 20.93 -7.21
N ASN A 63 -9.81 21.68 -8.03
CA ASN A 63 -9.91 23.15 -8.00
C ASN A 63 -8.58 23.88 -8.30
N ASN A 64 -7.86 23.46 -9.34
CA ASN A 64 -6.62 24.10 -9.83
C ASN A 64 -5.52 24.27 -8.77
N ARG A 65 -5.55 23.49 -7.68
CA ARG A 65 -4.49 23.50 -6.68
C ARG A 65 -3.21 22.91 -7.26
N ARG A 66 -2.06 23.31 -6.70
CA ARG A 66 -0.78 22.72 -7.11
C ARG A 66 -0.65 21.28 -6.58
N PRO A 67 -0.23 20.31 -7.42
CA PRO A 67 0.09 18.96 -6.99
C PRO A 67 1.16 18.97 -5.88
N LYS A 68 0.89 18.23 -4.80
CA LYS A 68 1.81 18.15 -3.66
C LYS A 68 2.78 16.96 -3.74
N LYS A 69 2.43 15.92 -4.51
CA LYS A 69 3.25 14.73 -4.78
C LYS A 69 3.78 14.07 -3.50
N ARG A 70 2.99 14.08 -2.41
CA ARG A 70 3.46 13.57 -1.11
C ARG A 70 3.36 12.05 -1.10
N ARG A 71 4.51 11.41 -1.33
CA ARG A 71 4.70 9.95 -1.24
C ARG A 71 4.24 9.34 0.09
N SER A 72 4.34 10.12 1.17
CA SER A 72 3.94 9.69 2.51
C SER A 72 2.44 9.35 2.62
N VAL A 73 1.59 9.87 1.74
CA VAL A 73 0.16 9.53 1.72
C VAL A 73 -0.05 8.08 1.31
N ALA A 74 0.49 7.68 0.16
CA ALA A 74 0.43 6.29 -0.31
C ALA A 74 1.09 5.33 0.68
N HIS A 75 2.30 5.65 1.17
CA HIS A 75 3.02 4.79 2.11
C HIS A 75 2.26 4.56 3.42
N LYS A 76 1.58 5.60 3.94
CA LYS A 76 0.77 5.45 5.16
C LYS A 76 -0.42 4.53 4.93
N LEU A 77 -1.09 4.64 3.79
CA LEU A 77 -2.23 3.78 3.43
C LEU A 77 -1.78 2.32 3.23
N ILE A 78 -0.73 2.09 2.44
CA ILE A 78 -0.18 0.74 2.20
C ILE A 78 0.26 0.09 3.52
N LYS A 79 0.99 0.83 4.37
CA LYS A 79 1.40 0.32 5.69
C LYS A 79 0.21 0.04 6.60
N HIS A 80 -0.86 0.82 6.51
CA HIS A 80 -2.08 0.59 7.28
C HIS A 80 -2.78 -0.69 6.81
N PHE A 81 -2.97 -0.87 5.51
CA PHE A 81 -3.60 -2.06 4.95
C PHE A 81 -2.79 -3.35 5.19
N LEU A 82 -1.45 -3.27 5.15
CA LEU A 82 -0.59 -4.37 5.59
C LEU A 82 -0.84 -4.78 7.06
N LYS A 83 -1.04 -3.80 7.95
CA LYS A 83 -1.34 -4.09 9.37
C LYS A 83 -2.73 -4.68 9.59
N LEU A 84 -3.68 -4.36 8.71
CA LEU A 84 -5.03 -4.93 8.75
C LEU A 84 -5.11 -6.31 8.10
N GLU A 85 -4.01 -6.80 7.51
CA GLU A 85 -3.98 -8.05 6.76
C GLU A 85 -5.04 -8.05 5.63
N MET A 86 -5.16 -6.91 4.93
CA MET A 86 -6.03 -6.76 3.76
C MET A 86 -5.71 -7.84 2.71
N GLU A 87 -6.74 -8.28 2.00
CA GLU A 87 -6.61 -9.28 0.94
C GLU A 87 -5.51 -8.87 -0.07
N PRO A 88 -4.62 -9.81 -0.46
CA PRO A 88 -3.48 -9.50 -1.30
C PRO A 88 -3.77 -8.79 -2.62
N HIS A 89 -4.81 -9.16 -3.37
CA HIS A 89 -5.15 -8.49 -4.63
C HIS A 89 -5.62 -7.05 -4.38
N SER A 90 -6.46 -6.80 -3.36
CA SER A 90 -6.88 -5.46 -2.96
C SER A 90 -5.70 -4.55 -2.63
N LEU A 91 -4.74 -5.05 -1.84
CA LEU A 91 -3.56 -4.27 -1.47
C LEU A 91 -2.62 -4.06 -2.67
N ALA A 92 -2.33 -5.11 -3.44
CA ALA A 92 -1.53 -5.01 -4.65
C ALA A 92 -2.12 -3.99 -5.62
N ASP A 93 -3.44 -3.95 -5.77
CA ASP A 93 -4.12 -2.97 -6.61
C ASP A 93 -3.83 -1.52 -6.20
N VAL A 94 -3.80 -1.22 -4.90
CA VAL A 94 -3.40 0.10 -4.37
C VAL A 94 -1.92 0.38 -4.60
N MET A 95 -1.06 -0.62 -4.41
CA MET A 95 0.40 -0.49 -4.61
C MET A 95 0.75 -0.15 -6.06
N PHE A 96 0.17 -0.88 -7.03
CA PHE A 96 0.37 -0.61 -8.45
C PHE A 96 -0.26 0.70 -8.89
N TYR A 97 -1.48 1.01 -8.41
CA TYR A 97 -2.14 2.27 -8.74
C TYR A 97 -1.34 3.49 -8.32
N ASN A 98 -0.64 3.43 -7.18
CA ASN A 98 0.25 4.49 -6.73
C ASN A 98 1.36 4.82 -7.75
N ILE A 99 1.86 3.83 -8.48
CA ILE A 99 2.89 4.01 -9.51
C ILE A 99 2.26 4.52 -10.81
N GLU A 100 1.16 3.90 -11.24
CA GLU A 100 0.47 4.25 -12.49
C GLU A 100 -0.03 5.69 -12.50
N ILE A 101 -0.60 6.17 -11.38
CA ILE A 101 -1.08 7.55 -11.30
C ILE A 101 0.09 8.55 -11.27
N ALA A 102 1.24 8.14 -10.74
CA ALA A 102 2.45 8.94 -10.75
C ALA A 102 3.04 9.01 -12.17
N GLN A 103 3.02 7.91 -12.92
CA GLN A 103 3.41 7.84 -14.34
C GLN A 103 2.47 8.67 -15.23
N THR A 104 1.16 8.60 -14.97
CA THR A 104 0.17 9.45 -15.66
C THR A 104 0.49 10.93 -15.43
N PHE A 105 0.88 11.30 -14.20
CA PHE A 105 1.25 12.67 -13.88
C PHE A 105 2.56 13.13 -14.54
N SER A 106 3.52 12.23 -14.73
CA SER A 106 4.83 12.54 -15.28
C SER A 106 4.85 12.64 -16.82
N ASN A 107 3.86 12.09 -17.52
CA ASN A 107 3.77 12.19 -18.99
C ASN A 107 3.82 13.64 -19.51
N ASP A 108 3.25 14.58 -18.78
CA ASP A 108 3.23 16.00 -19.17
C ASP A 108 4.36 16.82 -18.51
N LYS A 109 5.51 16.21 -18.19
CA LYS A 109 6.61 16.85 -17.44
C LYS A 109 7.94 16.65 -18.14
N GLU A 110 8.55 17.76 -18.58
CA GLU A 110 9.87 17.76 -19.20
C GLU A 110 11.02 17.59 -18.19
N ASN A 111 10.79 17.93 -16.91
CA ASN A 111 11.82 17.93 -15.87
C ASN A 111 11.36 17.13 -14.63
N LEU A 112 11.44 15.80 -14.73
CA LEU A 112 11.31 14.92 -13.56
C LEU A 112 12.62 14.91 -12.79
N THR A 113 12.52 14.87 -11.46
CA THR A 113 13.72 14.75 -10.62
C THR A 113 14.11 13.29 -10.49
N GLU A 114 15.40 12.98 -10.50
CA GLU A 114 15.87 11.60 -10.22
C GLU A 114 15.31 11.05 -8.90
N ALA A 115 15.10 11.91 -7.90
CA ALA A 115 14.53 11.53 -6.62
C ALA A 115 13.07 11.04 -6.73
N PHE A 116 12.32 11.52 -7.72
CA PHE A 116 10.99 11.04 -8.05
C PHE A 116 11.07 9.64 -8.67
N GLU A 117 11.87 9.48 -9.74
CA GLU A 117 12.07 8.22 -10.46
C GLU A 117 12.58 7.10 -9.54
N LYS A 118 13.60 7.39 -8.72
CA LYS A 118 14.14 6.45 -7.71
C LYS A 118 13.07 5.99 -6.72
N SER A 119 12.13 6.86 -6.36
CA SER A 119 11.05 6.49 -5.45
C SER A 119 9.93 5.67 -6.09
N MET A 120 9.68 5.87 -7.38
CA MET A 120 8.75 5.03 -8.13
C MET A 120 9.34 3.64 -8.34
N LEU A 121 10.65 3.53 -8.64
CA LEU A 121 11.33 2.24 -8.72
C LEU A 121 11.22 1.46 -7.42
N LYS A 122 11.48 2.12 -6.28
CA LYS A 122 11.33 1.47 -4.96
C LYS A 122 9.90 0.98 -4.71
N SER A 123 8.90 1.75 -5.12
CA SER A 123 7.49 1.36 -4.98
C SER A 123 7.16 0.15 -5.88
N TYR A 124 7.74 0.13 -7.08
CA TYR A 124 7.59 -0.95 -8.05
C TYR A 124 8.27 -2.25 -7.58
N GLU A 125 9.49 -2.18 -7.06
CA GLU A 125 10.18 -3.32 -6.44
C GLU A 125 9.36 -3.91 -5.28
N GLN A 126 8.80 -3.06 -4.42
CA GLN A 126 7.96 -3.48 -3.31
C GLN A 126 6.66 -4.15 -3.78
N ALA A 127 6.01 -3.60 -4.81
CA ALA A 127 4.79 -4.18 -5.37
C ALA A 127 5.07 -5.54 -6.02
N ALA A 128 6.16 -5.64 -6.79
CA ALA A 128 6.61 -6.89 -7.42
C ALA A 128 6.94 -7.97 -6.37
N GLU A 129 7.73 -7.64 -5.35
CA GLU A 129 8.04 -8.57 -4.25
C GLU A 129 6.78 -9.00 -3.50
N TYR A 130 5.84 -8.07 -3.29
CA TYR A 130 4.57 -8.37 -2.61
C TYR A 130 3.73 -9.39 -3.39
N ILE A 131 3.53 -9.21 -4.70
CA ILE A 131 2.73 -10.17 -5.50
C ILE A 131 3.43 -11.53 -5.68
N ILE A 132 4.77 -11.56 -5.68
CA ILE A 132 5.53 -12.82 -5.73
C ILE A 132 5.38 -13.58 -4.41
N SER A 133 5.62 -12.90 -3.28
CA SER A 133 5.54 -13.51 -1.96
C SER A 133 4.13 -13.99 -1.59
N ASN A 134 3.08 -13.37 -2.13
CA ASN A 134 1.69 -13.79 -1.93
C ASN A 134 1.18 -14.76 -3.01
N GLY A 135 2.00 -15.13 -4.01
CA GLY A 135 1.62 -16.10 -5.03
C GLY A 135 0.57 -15.62 -6.04
N ILE A 136 0.37 -14.30 -6.16
CA ILE A 136 -0.66 -13.67 -7.03
C ILE A 136 -0.05 -12.99 -8.26
N SER A 137 1.16 -13.40 -8.65
CA SER A 137 1.91 -12.72 -9.72
C SER A 137 1.26 -12.86 -11.10
N ALA A 138 0.55 -13.96 -11.34
CA ALA A 138 -0.12 -14.23 -12.61
C ALA A 138 -1.16 -13.16 -12.97
N ASP A 139 -1.84 -12.60 -11.96
CA ASP A 139 -2.93 -11.64 -12.16
C ASP A 139 -2.42 -10.21 -12.42
N PHE A 140 -1.15 -9.94 -12.14
CA PHE A 140 -0.56 -8.59 -12.20
C PHE A 140 0.53 -8.43 -13.27
N GLY A 141 0.90 -9.49 -14.00
CA GLY A 141 1.97 -9.44 -15.01
C GLY A 141 1.76 -8.36 -16.07
N SER A 142 0.52 -8.11 -16.49
CA SER A 142 0.20 -7.04 -17.44
C SER A 142 0.51 -5.63 -16.90
N ARG A 143 0.23 -5.38 -15.61
CA ARG A 143 0.54 -4.10 -14.94
C ARG A 143 2.03 -3.95 -14.71
N VAL A 144 2.71 -5.03 -14.33
CA VAL A 144 4.18 -5.08 -14.20
C VAL A 144 4.84 -4.66 -15.52
N ASN A 145 4.48 -5.32 -16.62
CA ASN A 145 5.02 -5.00 -17.96
C ASN A 145 4.74 -3.54 -18.35
N LYS A 146 3.49 -3.10 -18.23
CA LYS A 146 3.09 -1.75 -18.62
C LYS A 146 3.84 -0.66 -17.85
N ILE A 147 4.05 -0.85 -16.54
CA ILE A 147 4.80 0.14 -15.74
C ILE A 147 6.25 0.23 -16.19
N ALA A 148 6.90 -0.89 -16.51
CA ALA A 148 8.27 -0.87 -17.01
C ALA A 148 8.37 -0.20 -18.39
N GLU A 149 7.49 -0.56 -19.33
CA GLU A 149 7.39 0.06 -20.65
C GLU A 149 7.15 1.57 -20.57
N GLU A 150 6.28 2.01 -19.66
CA GLU A 150 5.97 3.42 -19.46
C GLU A 150 7.18 4.19 -18.89
N ALA A 151 7.97 3.59 -18.01
CA ALA A 151 9.22 4.21 -17.52
C ALA A 151 10.25 4.39 -18.65
N GLU A 152 10.34 3.41 -19.57
CA GLU A 152 11.19 3.50 -20.77
C GLU A 152 10.67 4.57 -21.75
N ALA A 153 9.36 4.58 -22.04
CA ALA A 153 8.73 5.54 -22.94
C ALA A 153 8.88 6.99 -22.45
N GLN A 154 8.79 7.19 -21.13
CA GLN A 154 9.03 8.49 -20.48
C GLN A 154 10.53 8.82 -20.32
N LYS A 155 11.43 7.94 -20.76
CA LYS A 155 12.89 8.11 -20.70
C LYS A 155 13.42 8.36 -19.28
N TRP A 156 12.83 7.70 -18.29
CA TRP A 156 13.32 7.80 -16.91
C TRP A 156 14.77 7.31 -16.83
N THR A 157 15.62 8.00 -16.08
CA THR A 157 17.06 7.69 -16.00
C THR A 157 17.35 6.29 -15.48
N ASN A 158 16.40 5.71 -14.74
CA ASN A 158 16.48 4.39 -14.14
C ASN A 158 15.55 3.35 -14.80
N ALA A 159 15.04 3.59 -16.01
CA ALA A 159 14.12 2.68 -16.71
C ALA A 159 14.65 1.23 -16.79
N TYR A 160 15.95 1.05 -17.06
CA TYR A 160 16.60 -0.27 -17.10
C TYR A 160 16.43 -1.08 -15.79
N GLN A 161 16.25 -0.41 -14.64
CA GLN A 161 16.01 -1.08 -13.36
C GLN A 161 14.57 -1.59 -13.26
N PHE A 162 13.59 -0.93 -13.89
CA PHE A 162 12.23 -1.43 -14.00
C PHE A 162 12.19 -2.70 -14.86
N ASP A 163 12.92 -2.72 -15.99
CA ASP A 163 13.03 -3.91 -16.82
C ASP A 163 13.62 -5.10 -16.06
N ARG A 164 14.69 -4.88 -15.29
CA ARG A 164 15.26 -5.94 -14.43
C ARG A 164 14.29 -6.51 -13.40
N VAL A 165 13.31 -5.74 -12.95
CA VAL A 165 12.25 -6.23 -12.04
C VAL A 165 11.19 -6.97 -12.85
N ARG A 166 10.80 -6.45 -14.02
CA ARG A 166 9.87 -7.08 -14.97
C ARG A 166 10.35 -8.46 -15.41
N ASP A 167 11.64 -8.62 -15.68
CA ASP A 167 12.24 -9.88 -16.16
C ASP A 167 12.11 -11.04 -15.15
N ARG A 168 11.73 -10.77 -13.89
CA ARG A 168 11.42 -11.81 -12.90
C ARG A 168 10.08 -12.52 -13.16
N PHE A 169 9.27 -11.98 -14.07
CA PHE A 169 7.93 -12.46 -14.41
C PHE A 169 7.86 -13.09 -15.81
N LEU A 170 9.00 -13.20 -16.50
CA LEU A 170 9.19 -13.90 -17.77
C LEU A 170 9.68 -15.33 -17.53
#